data_AF-A0A7K4LKA3-F1
#
_entry.id   AF-A0A7K4LKA3-F1
#
_cell.length_a   1.000
_cell.length_b   1.000
_cell.length_c   1.000
_cell.angle_alpha   90.00
_cell.angle_beta   90.00
_cell.angle_gamma   90.00
#
_symmetry.space_group_name_H-M   'P 1'
#
loop_
_entity.id
_entity.type
_entity.pdbx_description
1 polymer ?
#
loop_
_entity_poly.entity_id
_entity_poly.type
_entity_poly.pdbx_seq_one_letter_code
_entity_poly.pdbx_strand_id
1 'polypeptide(L)'
;KQSRGAAVTAPEEVLAGSGCVGADVLLRVLANYSRSQDVKTAITVGVVGFPNVGKSSLINSLKRSRACRVGAEPGVTKCLQAVQLDRRLRLLDCPGVVAGGPGAALRGGSATDPVGPAAAILRRLRPEQVLSP
;
A
#
# COMPACT_ATOMS: atom_id res chain seq x y z
N LYS A 1 5.30 -22.33 14.59
CA LYS A 1 3.86 -22.01 14.77
C LYS A 1 3.55 -20.73 13.99
N GLN A 2 3.11 -20.84 12.73
CA GLN A 2 2.68 -19.68 11.93
C GLN A 2 1.19 -19.45 12.18
N SER A 3 0.85 -18.29 12.74
CA SER A 3 -0.54 -17.84 12.91
C SER A 3 -1.11 -17.43 11.56
N ARG A 4 -1.78 -18.35 10.87
CA ARG A 4 -2.73 -18.01 9.80
C ARG A 4 -3.98 -17.43 10.47
N GLY A 5 -4.01 -16.12 10.68
CA GLY A 5 -5.28 -15.42 10.94
C GLY A 5 -6.14 -15.50 9.68
N ALA A 6 -7.42 -15.85 9.83
CA ALA A 6 -8.38 -15.78 8.73
C ALA A 6 -8.37 -14.35 8.18
N ALA A 7 -8.17 -14.19 6.87
CA ALA A 7 -8.29 -12.89 6.23
C ALA A 7 -9.75 -12.45 6.42
N VAL A 8 -9.95 -11.38 7.19
CA VAL A 8 -11.26 -10.71 7.27
C VAL A 8 -11.55 -10.22 5.85
N THR A 9 -12.48 -10.89 5.17
CA THR A 9 -12.89 -10.55 3.82
C THR A 9 -13.63 -9.21 3.86
N ALA A 10 -13.18 -8.25 3.07
CA ALA A 10 -13.91 -6.99 2.91
C ALA A 10 -15.29 -7.27 2.29
N PRO A 11 -16.36 -6.57 2.72
CA PRO A 11 -17.68 -6.73 2.13
C PRO A 11 -17.63 -6.43 0.62
N GLU A 12 -18.39 -7.16 -0.20
CA GLU A 12 -18.38 -7.03 -1.66
C GLU A 12 -18.68 -5.60 -2.14
N GLU A 13 -19.53 -4.87 -1.42
CA GLU A 13 -19.85 -3.46 -1.67
C GLU A 13 -18.60 -2.55 -1.60
N VAL A 14 -17.66 -2.89 -0.70
CA VAL A 14 -16.40 -2.15 -0.55
C VAL A 14 -15.41 -2.55 -1.63
N LEU A 15 -15.43 -3.81 -2.08
CA LEU A 15 -14.62 -4.30 -3.20
C LEU A 15 -15.08 -3.73 -4.55
N ALA A 16 -16.38 -3.46 -4.70
CA ALA A 16 -16.99 -2.89 -5.90
C ALA A 16 -16.87 -1.35 -5.98
N GLY A 17 -16.58 -0.68 -4.86
CA GLY A 17 -16.51 0.78 -4.77
C GLY A 17 -15.09 1.34 -4.57
N SER A 18 -14.99 2.67 -4.45
CA SER A 18 -13.76 3.37 -4.03
C SER A 18 -13.59 3.43 -2.51
N GLY A 19 -14.32 2.57 -1.78
CA GLY A 19 -14.35 2.54 -0.32
C GLY A 19 -12.98 2.19 0.25
N CYS A 20 -12.59 2.90 1.32
CA CYS A 20 -11.36 2.62 2.04
C CYS A 20 -11.67 2.05 3.42
N VAL A 21 -11.25 0.80 3.67
CA VAL A 21 -11.43 0.16 4.97
C VAL A 21 -10.37 0.64 5.95
N GLY A 22 -10.77 1.02 7.16
CA GLY A 22 -9.85 1.37 8.24
C GLY A 22 -9.26 2.79 8.17
N ALA A 23 -9.65 3.61 7.20
CA ALA A 23 -9.18 4.99 7.07
C ALA A 23 -9.45 5.82 8.34
N ASP A 24 -10.66 5.72 8.90
CA ASP A 24 -11.03 6.46 10.11
C ASP A 24 -10.22 6.03 11.33
N VAL A 25 -9.91 4.73 11.45
CA VAL A 25 -9.09 4.20 12.54
C VAL A 25 -7.67 4.74 12.44
N LEU A 26 -7.09 4.72 11.24
CA LEU A 26 -5.74 5.27 11.01
C LEU A 26 -5.68 6.77 11.31
N LEU A 27 -6.65 7.55 10.81
CA LEU A 27 -6.72 8.99 11.05
C LEU A 27 -6.86 9.31 12.54
N ARG A 28 -7.65 8.54 13.30
CA ARG A 28 -7.77 8.71 14.76
C ARG A 28 -6.45 8.45 15.47
N VAL A 29 -5.73 7.40 15.09
CA VAL A 29 -4.40 7.11 15.66
C VAL A 29 -3.44 8.26 15.38
N LEU A 30 -3.36 8.72 14.13
CA LEU A 30 -2.50 9.85 13.75
C LEU A 30 -2.88 11.15 14.47
N ALA A 31 -4.18 11.42 14.62
CA ALA A 31 -4.67 12.57 15.37
C ALA A 31 -4.25 12.51 16.85
N ASN A 32 -4.29 11.33 17.48
CA ASN A 32 -3.81 11.15 18.85
C ASN A 32 -2.30 11.40 18.96
N TYR A 33 -1.50 10.94 18.00
CA TYR A 33 -0.07 11.25 17.96
C TYR A 33 0.19 12.76 17.86
N SER A 34 -0.60 13.51 17.08
CA SER A 34 -0.48 14.97 16.99
C SER A 34 -0.79 15.72 18.29
N ARG A 35 -1.36 15.05 19.31
CA ARG A 35 -1.74 15.61 20.61
C ARG A 35 -0.84 15.14 21.75
N SER A 36 -0.03 14.10 21.53
CA SER A 36 0.66 13.32 22.57
C SER A 36 1.94 13.99 23.14
N GLN A 37 2.37 15.12 22.59
CA GLN A 37 3.67 15.74 22.95
C GLN A 37 3.54 17.14 23.56
N ASP A 38 2.35 17.57 24.01
CA ASP A 38 2.03 18.90 24.57
C ASP A 38 2.38 20.12 23.69
N VAL A 39 2.94 19.88 22.50
CA VAL A 39 3.12 20.86 21.44
C VAL A 39 2.02 20.60 20.40
N LYS A 40 1.12 21.57 20.20
CA LYS A 40 0.13 21.55 19.11
C LYS A 40 0.82 21.74 17.76
N THR A 41 1.70 20.83 17.38
CA THR A 41 2.47 20.88 16.14
C THR A 41 1.84 20.00 15.07
N ALA A 42 1.84 20.48 13.84
CA ALA A 42 1.51 19.66 12.68
C ALA A 42 2.51 18.50 12.57
N ILE A 43 2.02 17.29 12.38
CA ILE A 43 2.84 16.09 12.17
C ILE A 43 2.99 15.77 10.69
N THR A 44 4.17 15.29 10.31
CA THR A 44 4.46 14.78 8.97
C THR A 44 4.76 13.29 9.06
N VAL A 45 4.04 12.48 8.28
CA VAL A 45 4.12 11.01 8.32
C VAL A 45 4.51 10.48 6.95
N GLY A 46 5.60 9.72 6.87
CA GLY A 46 6.04 9.08 5.63
C GLY A 46 5.42 7.71 5.42
N VAL A 47 4.97 7.44 4.18
CA VAL A 47 4.47 6.13 3.75
C VAL A 47 5.56 5.43 2.96
N VAL A 48 6.16 4.40 3.55
CA VAL A 48 7.28 3.64 2.96
C VAL A 48 6.92 2.17 2.72
N GLY A 49 7.53 1.55 1.72
CA GLY A 49 7.29 0.15 1.38
C GLY A 49 7.77 -0.21 -0.03
N PHE A 50 7.55 -1.47 -0.44
CA PHE A 50 7.91 -1.95 -1.78
C PHE A 50 7.19 -1.18 -2.90
N PRO A 51 7.69 -1.23 -4.15
CA PRO A 51 6.92 -0.79 -5.31
C PRO A 51 5.55 -1.47 -5.37
N ASN A 52 4.56 -0.77 -5.92
CA ASN A 52 3.23 -1.30 -6.23
C ASN A 52 2.38 -1.85 -5.06
N VAL A 53 2.79 -1.68 -3.81
CA VAL A 53 1.97 -2.05 -2.62
C VAL A 53 0.80 -1.09 -2.34
N GLY A 54 0.57 -0.10 -3.21
CA GLY A 54 -0.55 0.84 -3.08
C GLY A 54 -0.31 2.05 -2.17
N LYS A 55 0.95 2.45 -1.90
CA LYS A 55 1.30 3.63 -1.08
C LYS A 55 0.57 4.91 -1.52
N SER A 56 0.72 5.28 -2.79
CA SER A 56 0.08 6.45 -3.39
C SER A 56 -1.45 6.31 -3.44
N SER A 57 -1.96 5.08 -3.63
CA SER A 57 -3.39 4.79 -3.57
C SER A 57 -3.96 5.02 -2.16
N LEU A 58 -3.24 4.58 -1.12
CA LEU A 58 -3.61 4.80 0.28
C LEU A 58 -3.68 6.30 0.60
N ILE A 59 -2.70 7.09 0.15
CA ILE A 59 -2.71 8.55 0.35
C ILE A 59 -3.91 9.19 -0.34
N ASN A 60 -4.21 8.80 -1.58
CA ASN A 60 -5.38 9.28 -2.31
C ASN A 60 -6.69 8.90 -1.61
N SER A 61 -6.81 7.67 -1.11
CA SER A 61 -7.96 7.22 -0.34
C SER A 61 -8.16 8.02 0.95
N LEU A 62 -7.09 8.26 1.70
CA LEU A 62 -7.14 9.09 2.92
C LEU A 62 -7.46 10.55 2.61
N LYS A 63 -6.98 11.08 1.48
CA LYS A 63 -7.28 12.44 1.03
C LYS A 63 -8.69 12.57 0.45
N ARG A 64 -9.30 11.46 0.03
CA ARG A 64 -10.55 11.40 -0.75
C ARG A 64 -10.45 12.20 -2.07
N SER A 65 -9.24 12.34 -2.60
CA SER A 65 -8.98 12.99 -3.88
C SER A 65 -7.70 12.46 -4.51
N ARG A 66 -7.52 12.69 -5.82
CA ARG A 66 -6.36 12.22 -6.57
C ARG A 66 -5.19 13.20 -6.45
N ALA A 67 -4.44 13.09 -5.35
CA ALA A 67 -3.27 13.93 -5.06
C ALA A 67 -1.96 13.34 -5.62
N CYS A 68 -1.81 12.01 -5.60
CA CYS A 68 -0.66 11.28 -6.10
C CYS A 68 -0.98 10.52 -7.38
N ARG A 69 0.00 10.38 -8.28
CA ARG A 69 -0.12 9.54 -9.47
C ARG A 69 -0.05 8.06 -9.05
N VAL A 70 -0.95 7.25 -9.60
CA VAL A 70 -1.00 5.80 -9.37
C VAL A 70 -0.90 5.07 -10.71
N GLY A 71 -0.30 3.89 -10.70
CA GLY A 71 -0.15 3.01 -11.87
C GLY A 71 0.38 1.64 -11.46
N ALA A 72 0.19 0.65 -12.34
CA ALA A 72 0.67 -0.71 -12.12
C ALA A 72 2.18 -0.87 -12.37
N GLU A 73 2.78 0.08 -13.09
CA GLU A 73 4.20 0.07 -13.37
C GLU A 73 5.03 0.50 -12.14
N PRO A 74 6.09 -0.25 -11.79
CA PRO A 74 7.05 0.21 -10.80
C PRO A 74 7.68 1.55 -11.21
N GLY A 75 7.94 2.43 -10.24
CA GLY A 75 8.61 3.71 -10.50
C GLY A 75 7.69 4.87 -10.90
N VAL A 76 6.38 4.74 -10.72
CA VAL A 76 5.42 5.86 -10.87
C VAL A 76 5.75 7.01 -9.91
N THR A 77 6.03 6.70 -8.64
CA THR A 77 6.49 7.67 -7.65
C THR A 77 8.01 7.77 -7.71
N LYS A 78 8.53 8.77 -8.43
CA LYS A 78 9.99 8.99 -8.62
C LYS A 78 10.62 9.88 -7.57
N CYS A 79 9.85 10.80 -6.99
CA CYS A 79 10.32 11.77 -6.01
C CYS A 79 9.42 11.72 -4.77
N LEU A 80 9.95 12.16 -3.63
CA LEU A 80 9.16 12.38 -2.43
C LEU A 80 8.08 13.45 -2.70
N GLN A 81 6.82 13.14 -2.41
CA GLN A 81 5.72 14.09 -2.56
C GLN A 81 5.01 14.33 -1.23
N ALA A 82 4.79 15.59 -0.87
CA ALA A 82 4.05 15.95 0.34
C ALA A 82 2.58 16.24 0.03
N VAL A 83 1.67 15.56 0.71
CA VAL A 83 0.23 15.75 0.61
C VAL A 83 -0.33 16.21 1.95
N GLN A 84 -0.90 17.41 1.99
CA GLN A 84 -1.57 17.91 3.18
C GLN A 84 -2.95 17.26 3.31
N LEU A 85 -3.19 16.48 4.37
CA LEU A 85 -4.51 15.91 4.65
C LEU A 85 -5.40 16.92 5.37
N ASP A 86 -4.89 17.49 6.46
CA ASP A 86 -5.56 18.48 7.32
C ASP A 86 -4.53 19.44 7.91
N ARG A 87 -4.91 20.54 8.56
CA ARG A 87 -4.01 21.58 9.12
C ARG A 87 -2.89 21.02 10.01
N ARG A 88 -3.11 19.87 10.64
CA ARG A 88 -2.17 19.22 11.56
C ARG A 88 -1.54 17.94 11.02
N LEU A 89 -1.88 17.49 9.81
CA LEU A 89 -1.41 16.22 9.27
C LEU A 89 -0.97 16.35 7.80
N ARG A 90 0.28 16.00 7.55
CA ARG A 90 0.89 15.90 6.23
C ARG A 90 1.37 14.47 6.01
N LEU A 91 1.08 13.90 4.85
CA LEU A 91 1.61 12.60 4.42
C LEU A 91 2.73 12.80 3.40
N LEU A 92 3.75 11.96 3.44
CA LEU A 92 4.79 11.90 2.42
C LEU A 92 4.63 10.60 1.62
N ASP A 93 4.43 10.71 0.31
CA ASP A 93 4.52 9.59 -0.62
C ASP A 93 5.99 9.38 -0.98
N CYS A 94 6.53 8.23 -0.60
CA CYS A 94 7.93 7.89 -0.84
C CYS A 94 8.04 6.94 -2.06
N PRO A 95 9.15 7.02 -2.83
CA PRO A 95 9.45 6.03 -3.85
C PRO A 95 9.51 4.62 -3.25
N GLY A 96 9.15 3.62 -4.04
CA GLY A 96 9.20 2.22 -3.61
C GLY A 96 10.64 1.77 -3.38
N VAL A 97 10.92 1.15 -2.22
CA VAL A 97 12.25 0.64 -1.89
C VAL A 97 12.30 -0.86 -2.18
N VAL A 98 13.30 -1.30 -2.96
CA VAL A 98 13.56 -2.72 -3.22
C VAL A 98 14.89 -3.09 -2.59
N ALA A 99 14.85 -3.89 -1.52
CA ALA A 99 16.06 -4.55 -1.02
C ALA A 99 16.41 -5.69 -1.98
N GLY A 100 17.62 -5.70 -2.51
CA GLY A 100 18.10 -6.76 -3.41
C GLY A 100 18.01 -8.13 -2.73
N GLY A 101 17.42 -9.11 -3.41
CA GLY A 101 17.28 -10.46 -2.87
C GLY A 101 16.39 -11.37 -3.74
N PRO A 102 16.44 -12.70 -3.50
CA PRO A 102 15.62 -13.66 -4.22
C PRO A 102 14.13 -13.36 -4.03
N GLY A 103 13.39 -13.26 -5.14
CA GLY A 103 11.96 -12.95 -5.12
C GLY A 103 11.60 -11.48 -5.36
N ALA A 104 12.56 -10.61 -5.67
CA ALA A 104 12.29 -9.23 -6.10
C ALA A 104 11.33 -9.17 -7.30
N ALA A 105 11.49 -10.08 -8.26
CA ALA A 105 10.58 -10.23 -9.40
C ALA A 105 9.11 -10.51 -8.99
N LEU A 106 8.90 -11.28 -7.92
CA LEU A 106 7.56 -11.55 -7.38
C LEU A 106 6.97 -10.37 -6.59
N ARG A 107 7.76 -9.32 -6.33
CA ARG A 107 7.41 -8.15 -5.52
C ARG A 107 7.44 -6.86 -6.35
N GLY A 108 7.11 -6.95 -7.63
CA GLY A 108 7.06 -5.81 -8.55
C GLY A 108 8.41 -5.41 -9.14
N GLY A 109 9.42 -6.30 -9.12
CA GLY A 109 10.62 -6.17 -9.93
C GLY A 109 10.40 -6.71 -11.35
N SER A 110 11.19 -6.23 -12.32
CA SER A 110 11.23 -6.83 -13.66
C SER A 110 11.95 -8.19 -13.62
N ALA A 111 11.43 -9.17 -14.34
CA ALA A 111 12.03 -10.49 -14.46
C ALA A 111 12.70 -10.64 -15.84
N THR A 112 14.00 -10.95 -15.86
CA THR A 112 14.71 -11.32 -17.09
C THR A 112 14.36 -12.75 -17.53
N ASP A 113 14.19 -13.66 -16.58
CA ASP A 113 13.63 -14.99 -16.79
C ASP A 113 12.22 -15.07 -16.18
N PRO A 114 11.16 -15.22 -16.99
CA PRO A 114 9.80 -15.32 -16.49
C PRO A 114 9.47 -16.72 -15.92
N VAL A 115 10.25 -17.77 -16.24
CA VAL A 115 9.93 -19.16 -15.87
C VAL A 115 10.03 -19.38 -14.36
N GLY A 116 11.12 -18.91 -13.73
CA GLY A 116 11.30 -19.00 -12.28
C GLY A 116 10.15 -18.36 -11.47
N PRO A 117 9.79 -17.08 -11.72
CA PRO A 117 8.65 -16.43 -11.10
C PRO A 117 7.32 -17.13 -11.39
N ALA A 118 7.06 -17.54 -12.63
CA ALA A 118 5.82 -18.23 -13.01
C ALA A 118 5.65 -19.56 -12.24
N ALA A 119 6.70 -20.38 -12.16
CA ALA A 119 6.69 -21.61 -11.39
C ALA A 119 6.47 -21.35 -9.88
N ALA A 120 7.04 -20.27 -9.34
CA ALA A 120 6.83 -19.87 -7.95
C ALA A 120 5.39 -19.39 -7.68
N ILE A 121 4.73 -18.76 -8.66
CA ILE A 121 3.30 -18.38 -8.59
C ILE A 121 2.43 -19.64 -8.60
N LEU A 122 2.64 -20.55 -9.56
CA LEU A 122 1.86 -21.78 -9.67
C LEU A 122 1.94 -22.63 -8.40
N ARG A 123 3.09 -22.67 -7.73
CA ARG A 123 3.24 -23.35 -6.42
C ARG A 123 2.45 -22.72 -5.27
N ARG A 124 2.01 -21.46 -5.40
CA ARG A 124 1.24 -20.72 -4.37
C ARG A 124 -0.26 -20.75 -4.61
N LEU A 125 -0.68 -21.04 -5.83
CA LEU A 125 -2.09 -21.10 -6.21
C LEU A 125 -2.65 -22.48 -5.92
N ARG A 126 -3.92 -22.54 -5.52
CA ARG A 126 -4.64 -23.82 -5.52
C ARG A 126 -5.11 -24.12 -6.96
N PRO A 127 -5.22 -25.40 -7.35
CA PRO A 127 -5.65 -25.78 -8.71
C PRO A 127 -6.96 -25.15 -9.13
N GLU A 128 -7.89 -24.97 -8.19
CA GLU A 128 -9.20 -24.37 -8.44
C GLU A 128 -9.12 -22.89 -8.82
N GLN A 129 -8.07 -22.18 -8.39
CA GLN A 129 -7.87 -20.75 -8.69
C GLN A 129 -7.20 -20.50 -10.05
N VAL A 130 -6.69 -21.54 -10.69
CA VAL A 130 -6.03 -21.47 -12.00
C VAL A 130 -6.98 -21.86 -13.13
N LEU A 131 -7.95 -22.73 -12.84
CA LEU A 131 -8.84 -23.34 -13.82
C LEU A 131 -10.26 -22.74 -13.82
N SER A 132 -10.59 -21.85 -12.89
CA SER A 132 -11.85 -21.10 -12.90
C SER A 132 -11.79 -19.96 -13.95
N PRO A 133 -12.69 -19.93 -14.95
CA PRO A 133 -12.75 -18.87 -15.97
C PRO A 133 -13.15 -17.50 -15.40
#